data_AF-A0A9X4C6A4-F1
#
_entry.id   AF-A0A9X4C6A4-F1
#
_cell.length_a   1.000
_cell.length_b   1.000
_cell.length_c   1.000
_cell.angle_alpha   90.00
_cell.angle_beta   90.00
_cell.angle_gamma   90.00
#
_symmetry.space_group_name_H-M   'P 1'
#
loop_
_entity.id
_entity.type
_entity.pdbx_description
1 polymer ?
#
loop_
_entity_poly.entity_id
_entity_poly.type
_entity_poly.pdbx_seq_one_letter_code
_entity_poly.pdbx_strand_id
1 'polypeptide(L)'
;MTSIALVLADGSGTIFENTDRSSERAPLFVGYVEFLLNKEKSQKLKLDVAVWVKKKANSEEKFYSLSIGGINASLFVESEKVGDGPDYAGSFGFNHEMRIAGWKKLGVNGGKDYISIAISPRVKNASQAAPQQNETPTSPNEQHPVNAQAPGPVDTGNPAFHF
;
A
#
# COMPACT_ATOMS: atom_id res chain seq x y z
N MET A 1 -19.37 21.95 23.84
CA MET A 1 -19.02 21.28 22.58
C MET A 1 -18.71 19.83 22.91
N THR A 2 -19.35 18.88 22.24
CA THR A 2 -19.17 17.43 22.52
C THR A 2 -18.36 16.83 21.39
N SER A 3 -17.30 16.09 21.72
CA SER A 3 -16.41 15.44 20.76
C SER A 3 -16.35 13.94 21.03
N ILE A 4 -16.18 13.16 19.97
CA ILE A 4 -15.90 11.71 20.04
C ILE A 4 -14.49 11.50 19.50
N ALA A 5 -13.68 10.76 20.25
CA ALA A 5 -12.35 10.32 19.83
C ALA A 5 -12.37 8.81 19.57
N LEU A 6 -11.85 8.37 18.43
CA LEU A 6 -11.73 6.97 18.05
C LEU A 6 -10.25 6.63 17.91
N VAL A 7 -9.84 5.53 18.54
CA VAL A 7 -8.47 4.99 18.42
C VAL A 7 -8.53 3.75 17.55
N LEU A 8 -7.81 3.78 16.42
CA LEU A 8 -7.74 2.67 15.47
C LEU A 8 -6.42 1.94 15.68
N ALA A 9 -6.49 0.63 15.95
CA ALA A 9 -5.29 -0.20 16.20
C ALA A 9 -5.16 -1.28 15.14
N ASP A 10 -6.08 -2.23 15.11
CA ASP A 10 -6.07 -3.33 14.13
C ASP A 10 -7.33 -3.26 13.29
N GLY A 11 -7.13 -3.35 11.97
CA GLY A 11 -8.21 -3.38 11.00
C GLY A 11 -8.08 -4.58 10.07
N SER A 12 -9.20 -5.15 9.66
CA SER A 12 -9.24 -6.14 8.59
C SER A 12 -10.36 -5.83 7.62
N GLY A 13 -10.18 -6.20 6.37
CA GLY A 13 -11.14 -5.84 5.34
C GLY A 13 -11.02 -6.70 4.11
N THR A 14 -11.91 -6.39 3.17
CA THR A 14 -11.96 -7.03 1.87
C THR A 14 -12.34 -6.01 0.82
N ILE A 15 -11.63 -6.03 -0.31
CA ILE A 15 -11.97 -5.26 -1.51
C ILE A 15 -12.16 -6.20 -2.70
N PHE A 16 -13.13 -5.86 -3.55
CA PHE A 16 -13.57 -6.61 -4.70
C PHE A 16 -13.50 -5.72 -5.94
N GLU A 17 -13.44 -6.33 -7.12
CA GLU A 17 -13.61 -5.59 -8.36
C GLU A 17 -14.95 -4.85 -8.34
N ASN A 18 -14.92 -3.58 -8.74
CA ASN A 18 -16.14 -2.82 -8.94
C ASN A 18 -16.76 -3.21 -10.28
N THR A 19 -17.80 -4.04 -10.25
CA THR A 19 -18.52 -4.45 -11.47
C THR A 19 -19.48 -3.38 -12.00
N ASP A 20 -19.79 -2.36 -11.19
CA ASP A 20 -20.76 -1.31 -11.54
C ASP A 20 -20.06 -0.05 -12.06
N ARG A 21 -18.88 -0.21 -12.68
CA ARG A 21 -18.08 0.90 -13.22
C ARG A 21 -18.79 1.56 -14.39
N SER A 22 -19.34 2.74 -14.14
CA SER A 22 -20.03 3.56 -15.12
C SER A 22 -19.13 4.59 -15.82
N SER A 23 -17.90 4.81 -15.33
CA SER A 23 -16.95 5.76 -15.92
C SER A 23 -15.50 5.46 -15.52
N GLU A 24 -14.54 6.07 -16.22
CA GLU A 24 -13.12 5.99 -15.87
C GLU A 24 -12.78 6.61 -14.51
N ARG A 25 -13.62 7.53 -14.01
CA ARG A 25 -13.47 8.14 -12.69
C ARG A 25 -13.99 7.25 -11.55
N ALA A 26 -14.82 6.26 -11.88
CA ALA A 26 -15.33 5.31 -10.90
C ALA A 26 -14.18 4.47 -10.33
N PRO A 27 -14.22 4.13 -9.02
CA PRO A 27 -13.20 3.29 -8.41
C PRO A 27 -13.11 1.94 -9.12
N LEU A 28 -11.89 1.41 -9.24
CA LEU A 28 -11.59 0.10 -9.79
C LEU A 28 -12.02 -1.02 -8.85
N PHE A 29 -11.85 -0.80 -7.55
CA PHE A 29 -12.24 -1.73 -6.51
C PHE A 29 -13.03 -1.01 -5.43
N VAL A 30 -13.98 -1.73 -4.83
CA VAL A 30 -14.78 -1.27 -3.70
C VAL A 30 -14.81 -2.35 -2.63
N GLY A 31 -15.03 -1.95 -1.38
CA GLY A 31 -15.12 -2.91 -0.29
C GLY A 31 -15.24 -2.23 1.05
N TYR A 32 -14.69 -2.86 2.09
CA TYR A 32 -14.78 -2.35 3.44
C TYR A 32 -13.58 -2.76 4.28
N VAL A 33 -13.33 -1.98 5.33
CA VAL A 33 -12.44 -2.34 6.44
C VAL A 33 -13.21 -2.18 7.74
N GLU A 34 -13.03 -3.11 8.66
CA GLU A 34 -13.54 -3.07 10.02
C GLU A 34 -12.38 -2.85 11.00
N PHE A 35 -12.50 -1.83 11.84
CA PHE A 35 -11.62 -1.62 12.99
C PHE A 35 -12.33 -2.04 14.27
N LEU A 36 -11.65 -2.80 15.11
CA LEU A 36 -12.18 -3.20 16.40
C LEU A 36 -12.01 -2.04 17.39
N LEU A 37 -13.13 -1.45 17.83
CA LEU A 37 -13.13 -0.34 18.79
C LEU A 37 -13.10 -0.85 20.24
N ASN A 38 -13.78 -1.96 20.50
CA ASN A 38 -13.82 -2.59 21.82
C ASN A 38 -13.90 -4.11 21.66
N LYS A 39 -12.87 -4.82 22.17
CA LYS A 39 -12.78 -6.29 22.08
C LYS A 39 -13.87 -6.99 22.90
N GLU A 40 -14.12 -6.52 24.13
CA GLU A 40 -15.07 -7.11 25.06
C GLU A 40 -16.51 -7.02 24.55
N LYS A 41 -16.85 -5.90 23.91
CA LYS A 41 -18.19 -5.63 23.39
C LYS A 41 -18.36 -5.97 21.92
N SER A 42 -17.30 -6.50 21.27
CA SER A 42 -17.26 -6.77 19.83
C SER A 42 -17.72 -5.58 18.96
N GLN A 43 -17.50 -4.36 19.43
CA GLN A 43 -17.91 -3.15 18.71
C GLN A 43 -16.89 -2.85 17.63
N LYS A 44 -17.37 -2.68 16.40
CA LYS A 44 -16.55 -2.43 15.22
C LYS A 44 -16.96 -1.15 14.52
N LEU A 45 -15.97 -0.41 14.04
CA LEU A 45 -16.17 0.65 13.06
C LEU A 45 -15.95 0.07 11.68
N LYS A 46 -17.01 -0.01 10.86
CA LYS A 46 -16.91 -0.41 9.46
C LYS A 46 -16.82 0.84 8.59
N LEU A 47 -15.78 0.91 7.76
CA LEU A 47 -15.53 1.99 6.81
C LEU A 47 -15.53 1.44 5.39
N ASP A 48 -16.20 2.14 4.49
CA ASP A 48 -16.19 1.78 3.07
C ASP A 48 -14.84 2.12 2.44
N VAL A 49 -14.44 1.30 1.49
CA VAL A 49 -13.18 1.43 0.74
C VAL A 49 -13.48 1.65 -0.72
N ALA A 50 -12.80 2.61 -1.32
CA ALA A 50 -12.75 2.83 -2.76
C ALA A 50 -11.30 2.93 -3.23
N VAL A 51 -10.99 2.32 -4.38
CA VAL A 51 -9.62 2.19 -4.88
C VAL A 51 -9.52 2.68 -6.32
N TRP A 52 -8.48 3.47 -6.60
CA TRP A 52 -8.10 3.92 -7.94
C TRP A 52 -6.65 3.56 -8.22
N VAL A 53 -6.26 3.49 -9.49
CA VAL A 53 -4.85 3.41 -9.89
C VAL A 53 -4.36 4.82 -10.16
N LYS A 54 -3.22 5.18 -9.57
CA LYS A 54 -2.52 6.43 -9.81
C LYS A 54 -1.09 6.14 -10.25
N LYS A 55 -0.46 7.14 -10.88
CA LYS A 55 0.94 7.13 -11.26
C LYS A 55 1.71 8.00 -10.26
N LYS A 56 2.87 7.54 -9.82
CA LYS A 56 3.75 8.33 -8.95
C LYS A 56 4.29 9.53 -9.72
N ALA A 57 4.43 10.68 -9.04
CA ALA A 57 4.97 11.87 -9.68
C ALA A 57 6.37 11.58 -10.24
N ASN A 58 6.60 11.94 -11.50
CA ASN A 58 7.87 11.76 -12.20
C ASN A 58 8.35 10.30 -12.34
N SER A 59 7.45 9.31 -12.29
CA SER A 59 7.78 7.89 -12.49
C SER A 59 6.67 7.19 -13.27
N GLU A 60 7.02 6.18 -14.08
CA GLU A 60 6.05 5.25 -14.71
C GLU A 60 5.41 4.28 -13.70
N GLU A 61 5.90 4.28 -12.46
CA GLU A 61 5.41 3.44 -11.38
C GLU A 61 3.95 3.77 -11.04
N LYS A 62 3.08 2.78 -11.22
CA LYS A 62 1.67 2.86 -10.82
C LYS A 62 1.49 2.28 -9.42
N PHE A 63 0.55 2.83 -8.68
CA PHE A 63 0.17 2.36 -7.35
C PHE A 63 -1.35 2.45 -7.17
N TYR A 64 -1.87 1.67 -6.23
CA TYR A 64 -3.27 1.74 -5.84
C TYR A 64 -3.44 2.84 -4.78
N SER A 65 -4.25 3.84 -5.09
CA SER A 65 -4.67 4.89 -4.17
C SER A 65 -6.03 4.50 -3.58
N LEU A 66 -6.10 4.38 -2.26
CA LEU A 66 -7.29 3.98 -1.53
C LEU A 66 -7.85 5.17 -0.75
N SER A 67 -9.18 5.23 -0.64
CA SER A 67 -9.89 6.01 0.36
C SER A 67 -10.66 5.03 1.25
N ILE A 68 -10.37 5.05 2.56
CA ILE A 68 -11.01 4.21 3.57
C ILE A 68 -11.79 5.14 4.51
N GLY A 69 -13.11 5.22 4.35
CA GLY A 69 -13.94 6.17 5.10
C GLY A 69 -13.53 7.64 4.91
N GLY A 70 -12.91 7.99 3.77
CA GLY A 70 -12.37 9.32 3.51
C GLY A 70 -10.91 9.52 3.93
N ILE A 71 -10.28 8.53 4.58
CA ILE A 71 -8.88 8.57 4.99
C ILE A 71 -8.02 7.96 3.87
N ASN A 72 -6.95 8.66 3.50
CA ASN A 72 -6.07 8.21 2.43
C ASN A 72 -5.26 6.96 2.83
N ALA A 73 -5.10 6.07 1.87
CA ALA A 73 -4.19 4.94 1.92
C ALA A 73 -3.56 4.68 0.55
N SER A 74 -2.48 3.89 0.55
CA SER A 74 -1.76 3.49 -0.65
C SER A 74 -1.37 2.02 -0.56
N LEU A 75 -1.46 1.30 -1.68
CA LEU A 75 -0.92 -0.04 -1.85
C LEU A 75 -0.03 -0.10 -3.09
N PHE A 76 1.12 -0.73 -2.92
CA PHE A 76 2.12 -0.99 -3.96
C PHE A 76 2.22 -2.50 -4.15
N VAL A 77 2.48 -2.95 -5.38
CA VAL A 77 2.75 -4.35 -5.67
C VAL A 77 4.08 -4.71 -5.00
N GLU A 78 4.10 -5.76 -4.20
CA GLU A 78 5.35 -6.26 -3.63
C GLU A 78 6.12 -7.05 -4.70
N SER A 79 7.33 -6.60 -5.02
CA SER A 79 8.20 -7.27 -6.01
C SER A 79 8.87 -8.53 -5.49
N GLU A 80 9.06 -8.63 -4.17
CA GLU A 80 9.76 -9.73 -3.50
C GLU A 80 8.90 -10.32 -2.38
N LYS A 81 7.90 -11.11 -2.77
CA LYS A 81 7.05 -11.81 -1.81
C LYS A 81 7.85 -12.89 -1.08
N VAL A 82 8.02 -12.72 0.23
CA VAL A 82 8.66 -13.73 1.10
C VAL A 82 7.59 -14.68 1.63
N GLY A 83 7.57 -15.92 1.15
CA GLY A 83 6.61 -16.96 1.58
C GLY A 83 5.15 -16.54 1.41
N ASP A 84 4.36 -16.64 2.49
CA ASP A 84 2.95 -16.20 2.54
C ASP A 84 2.79 -14.69 2.80
N GLY A 85 3.84 -13.91 2.51
CA GLY A 85 3.83 -12.45 2.61
C GLY A 85 2.72 -11.79 1.78
N PRO A 86 2.44 -10.50 2.02
CA PRO A 86 1.42 -9.81 1.26
C PRO A 86 1.83 -9.64 -0.20
N ASP A 87 0.84 -9.67 -1.10
CA ASP A 87 1.02 -9.32 -2.51
C ASP A 87 1.07 -7.80 -2.70
N TYR A 88 0.54 -7.06 -1.72
CA TYR A 88 0.53 -5.61 -1.69
C TYR A 88 0.91 -5.09 -0.32
N ALA A 89 1.78 -4.09 -0.26
CA ALA A 89 2.01 -3.37 0.99
C ALA A 89 1.91 -1.86 0.78
N GLY A 90 1.70 -1.15 1.88
CA GLY A 90 1.76 0.30 1.85
C GLY A 90 1.36 0.92 3.18
N SER A 91 0.63 2.02 3.11
CA SER A 91 0.35 2.83 4.28
C SER A 91 -1.10 3.32 4.36
N PHE A 92 -1.56 3.53 5.59
CA PHE A 92 -2.88 4.07 5.92
C PHE A 92 -2.76 5.16 6.99
N GLY A 93 -3.61 6.18 6.90
CA GLY A 93 -3.70 7.26 7.88
C GLY A 93 -3.16 8.58 7.35
N PHE A 94 -3.55 9.69 8.01
CA PHE A 94 -3.22 11.06 7.58
C PHE A 94 -1.72 11.33 7.46
N ASN A 95 -0.92 10.73 8.35
CA ASN A 95 0.55 10.80 8.32
C ASN A 95 1.19 9.44 7.99
N HIS A 96 0.47 8.54 7.32
CA HIS A 96 0.96 7.20 6.97
C HIS A 96 1.40 6.38 8.21
N GLU A 97 0.69 6.53 9.33
CA GLU A 97 1.10 5.99 10.64
C GLU A 97 0.89 4.49 10.77
N MET A 98 -0.03 3.94 9.97
CA MET A 98 -0.36 2.52 9.95
C MET A 98 0.19 1.85 8.69
N ARG A 99 0.53 0.57 8.80
CA ARG A 99 0.81 -0.30 7.66
C ARG A 99 -0.50 -0.90 7.18
N ILE A 100 -0.63 -1.02 5.86
CA ILE A 100 -1.68 -1.79 5.22
C ILE A 100 -1.03 -2.84 4.35
N ALA A 101 -1.57 -4.06 4.41
CA ALA A 101 -1.11 -5.22 3.67
C ALA A 101 -2.32 -5.85 2.96
N GLY A 102 -2.10 -6.34 1.75
CA GLY A 102 -3.12 -6.95 0.89
C GLY A 102 -2.69 -8.30 0.35
N TRP A 103 -3.57 -9.28 0.40
CA TRP A 103 -3.36 -10.62 -0.18
C TRP A 103 -4.43 -10.90 -1.23
N LYS A 104 -3.99 -11.35 -2.41
CA LYS A 104 -4.88 -11.91 -3.44
C LYS A 104 -5.48 -13.19 -2.88
N LYS A 105 -6.79 -13.32 -2.91
CA LYS A 105 -7.49 -14.54 -2.53
C LYS A 105 -8.50 -14.91 -3.60
N LEU A 106 -8.49 -16.20 -3.92
CA LEU A 106 -9.52 -16.78 -4.77
C LEU A 106 -10.84 -16.84 -4.00
N GLY A 107 -11.94 -16.60 -4.69
CA GLY A 107 -13.25 -16.82 -4.11
C GLY A 107 -13.50 -18.30 -3.82
N VAL A 108 -14.12 -18.61 -2.69
CA VAL A 108 -14.47 -20.00 -2.32
C VAL A 108 -15.82 -20.36 -2.94
N ASN A 109 -15.98 -21.60 -3.42
CA ASN A 109 -17.24 -22.14 -3.96
C ASN A 109 -17.85 -21.29 -5.08
N GLY A 110 -17.02 -20.78 -6.00
CA GLY A 110 -17.48 -19.92 -7.10
C GLY A 110 -17.76 -18.47 -6.69
N GLY A 111 -17.35 -18.07 -5.47
CA GLY A 111 -17.31 -16.67 -5.07
C GLY A 111 -16.35 -15.85 -5.94
N LYS A 112 -16.51 -14.53 -5.93
CA LYS A 112 -15.60 -13.61 -6.64
C LYS A 112 -14.24 -13.55 -5.94
N ASP A 113 -13.18 -13.45 -6.73
CA ASP A 113 -11.84 -13.14 -6.24
C ASP A 113 -11.82 -11.79 -5.53
N TYR A 114 -10.93 -11.68 -4.55
CA TYR A 114 -10.88 -10.52 -3.68
C TYR A 114 -9.47 -10.27 -3.14
N ILE A 115 -9.26 -9.07 -2.62
CA ILE A 115 -8.05 -8.75 -1.86
C ILE A 115 -8.43 -8.65 -0.40
N SER A 116 -7.82 -9.52 0.41
CA SER A 116 -7.93 -9.45 1.87
C SER A 116 -6.97 -8.39 2.38
N ILE A 117 -7.48 -7.48 3.21
CA ILE A 117 -6.73 -6.35 3.77
C ILE A 117 -6.47 -6.59 5.26
N ALA A 118 -5.26 -6.30 5.70
CA ALA A 118 -4.92 -6.14 7.11
C ALA A 118 -4.27 -4.76 7.32
N ILE A 119 -4.66 -4.08 8.41
CA ILE A 119 -4.12 -2.80 8.83
C ILE A 119 -3.62 -2.94 10.26
N SER A 120 -2.41 -2.49 10.52
CA SER A 120 -1.81 -2.50 11.85
C SER A 120 -0.92 -1.28 12.06
N PRO A 121 -0.60 -0.91 13.30
CA PRO A 121 0.28 0.22 13.57
C PRO A 121 1.67 -0.06 13.01
N ARG A 122 2.38 0.97 12.53
CA ARG A 122 3.81 0.81 12.22
C ARG A 122 4.54 0.48 13.51
N VAL A 123 5.23 -0.66 13.55
CA VAL A 123 6.25 -0.92 14.55
C VAL A 123 7.35 0.09 14.31
N LYS A 124 7.45 1.10 15.18
CA LYS A 124 8.64 1.96 15.24
C LYS A 124 9.75 1.05 15.76
N ASN A 125 10.71 0.71 14.92
CA ASN A 125 11.96 0.15 15.41
C ASN A 125 12.58 1.23 16.31
N ALA A 126 12.49 1.05 17.63
CA ALA A 126 13.37 1.76 18.53
C ALA A 126 14.79 1.31 18.15
N SER A 127 15.61 2.25 17.66
CA SER A 127 16.99 2.03 17.15
C SER A 127 17.10 1.76 15.64
N GLN A 128 16.84 2.78 14.83
CA GLN A 128 17.83 3.11 13.79
C GLN A 128 18.46 4.43 14.21
N ALA A 129 19.67 4.35 14.76
CA ALA A 129 20.52 5.52 14.82
C ALA A 129 20.63 6.07 13.39
N ALA A 130 20.42 7.38 13.24
CA ALA A 130 20.71 8.07 11.98
C ALA A 130 22.12 7.68 11.53
N PRO A 131 22.38 7.46 10.23
CA PRO A 131 23.74 7.31 9.75
C PRO A 131 24.50 8.56 10.21
N GLN A 132 25.50 8.39 11.08
CA GLN A 132 26.43 9.46 11.37
C GLN A 132 27.08 9.83 10.04
N GLN A 133 26.84 11.05 9.56
CA GLN A 133 27.71 11.70 8.60
C GLN A 133 29.11 11.69 9.22
N ASN A 134 29.98 10.79 8.76
CA ASN A 134 31.40 10.93 9.00
C ASN A 134 31.83 12.23 8.33
N GLU A 135 32.13 13.23 9.15
CA GLU A 135 32.87 14.41 8.73
C GLU A 135 34.19 13.98 8.11
N THR A 136 34.45 14.50 6.93
CA THR A 136 35.63 14.23 6.09
C THR A 136 36.87 14.86 6.69
N PRO A 137 38.05 14.23 6.56
CA PRO A 137 39.28 14.96 6.33
C PRO A 137 39.88 14.61 4.96
N THR A 138 39.92 15.64 4.10
CA THR A 138 40.87 15.98 3.01
C THR A 138 41.75 14.90 2.33
N SER A 139 41.67 14.92 0.99
CA SER A 139 42.30 14.23 -0.18
C SER A 139 43.86 14.21 -0.25
N PRO A 140 44.59 13.70 -1.32
CA PRO A 140 44.20 13.41 -2.73
C PRO A 140 44.93 12.25 -3.50
N ASN A 141 44.68 12.18 -4.84
CA ASN A 141 45.26 11.36 -5.96
C ASN A 141 44.50 10.07 -6.34
N GLU A 142 44.24 9.66 -7.60
CA GLU A 142 44.68 10.05 -8.96
C GLU A 142 43.77 9.36 -10.05
N GLN A 143 43.59 10.02 -11.21
CA GLN A 143 43.43 9.50 -12.60
C GLN A 143 42.12 8.81 -13.14
N HIS A 144 41.68 9.31 -14.32
CA HIS A 144 40.56 8.97 -15.24
C HIS A 144 40.84 7.71 -16.14
N PRO A 145 40.06 7.28 -17.20
CA PRO A 145 38.75 7.72 -17.79
C PRO A 145 37.71 6.63 -18.29
N VAL A 146 36.44 7.07 -18.48
CA VAL A 146 35.48 6.89 -19.63
C VAL A 146 35.13 5.51 -20.24
N ASN A 147 33.82 5.15 -20.31
CA ASN A 147 33.14 4.88 -21.61
C ASN A 147 31.59 4.85 -21.59
N ALA A 148 31.02 5.21 -22.73
CA ALA A 148 29.61 5.50 -23.02
C ALA A 148 28.89 4.41 -23.86
N GLN A 149 27.58 4.64 -24.10
CA GLN A 149 26.65 4.00 -25.06
C GLN A 149 26.08 2.63 -24.67
N ALA A 150 24.86 2.20 -25.01
CA ALA A 150 23.60 2.74 -25.57
C ALA A 150 22.61 1.52 -25.65
N PRO A 151 21.30 1.69 -25.93
CA PRO A 151 20.23 0.81 -25.42
C PRO A 151 19.65 -0.23 -26.41
N GLY A 152 18.93 -1.22 -25.87
CA GLY A 152 17.88 -1.99 -26.56
C GLY A 152 17.61 -3.37 -25.92
N PRO A 153 16.53 -4.09 -26.28
CA PRO A 153 15.18 -3.65 -26.63
C PRO A 153 14.14 -4.00 -25.54
N VAL A 154 12.96 -3.40 -25.69
CA VAL A 154 11.74 -3.60 -24.89
C VAL A 154 11.27 -5.06 -24.88
N ASP A 155 11.01 -5.59 -23.68
CA ASP A 155 10.09 -6.71 -23.46
C ASP A 155 8.95 -6.24 -22.56
N THR A 156 7.73 -6.48 -23.03
CA THR A 156 6.44 -6.01 -22.54
C THR A 156 5.94 -6.91 -21.40
N GLY A 157 5.89 -6.42 -20.15
CA GLY A 157 5.44 -7.23 -19.01
C GLY A 157 4.83 -6.43 -17.85
N ASN A 158 3.52 -6.21 -17.95
CA ASN A 158 2.54 -5.64 -17.02
C ASN A 158 2.62 -6.05 -15.51
N PRO A 159 2.45 -5.15 -14.52
CA PRO A 159 2.38 -5.54 -13.10
C PRO A 159 0.96 -5.51 -12.47
N ALA A 160 -0.11 -5.42 -13.28
CA ALA A 160 -1.50 -5.38 -12.78
C ALA A 160 -2.14 -6.78 -12.68
N PHE A 161 -3.12 -6.93 -11.78
CA PHE A 161 -4.07 -8.05 -11.91
C PHE A 161 -4.86 -7.93 -13.21
N HIS A 162 -5.04 -9.05 -13.89
CA HIS A 162 -6.09 -9.27 -14.87
C HIS A 162 -6.85 -10.53 -14.46
N PHE A 163 -8.19 -10.48 -14.53
CA PHE A 163 -9.09 -11.60 -14.24
C PHE A 163 -9.00 -12.67 -15.32
#